data_AF-A0A1C6MZ45-F1
#
_entry.id   AF-A0A1C6MZ45-F1
#
_cell.length_a   1.000
_cell.length_b   1.000
_cell.length_c   1.000
_cell.angle_alpha   90.00
_cell.angle_beta   90.00
_cell.angle_gamma   90.00
#
_symmetry.space_group_name_H-M   'P 1'
#
loop_
_entity.id
_entity.type
_entity.pdbx_description
1 polymer ?
#
loop_
_entity_poly.entity_id
_entity_poly.type
_entity_poly.pdbx_seq_one_letter_code
_entity_poly.pdbx_strand_id
1 'polypeptide(L)'
;MDTHRDTHVAAVLSPLGAVLGTEEFPATAAGYHGLLGWVGDLGTVRRAGMEGTGSFGAALSRYLLSQGVEVFEVNRPDRTDRRLRGKSDPLDAQNAARAVLSGRARARAKTGDGPVQIARMYKLAKGSAVKARTQAINQVKAVLITAHPDLREELAQLNTPDLLRTCARFADDSKDDEGEEETVLQATRATLCLLAHRIEQLTEQIQDVERRLALLAERHVPQLLAVVGIGPDTAVTLLITMGDNPERLGSEASFAALCGVSPVERSSGARQYRRLNRGGDRQANAALHRIVQTRLRCDPRTQDYYERRTKEGKTRREIVRCLKRYAAREVFHLVRPTQA
;
A
#
# COMPACT_ATOMS: atom_id res chain seq x y z
N MET A 1 4.77 -2.14 23.75
CA MET A 1 5.43 -1.01 23.06
C MET A 1 4.36 -0.08 22.54
N ASP A 2 4.40 1.17 22.96
CA ASP A 2 3.73 2.28 22.28
C ASP A 2 4.78 3.07 21.49
N THR A 3 4.49 3.39 20.23
CA THR A 3 5.51 3.90 19.29
C THR A 3 5.10 5.22 18.70
N HIS A 4 5.93 6.25 18.91
CA HIS A 4 5.79 7.59 18.35
C HIS A 4 6.96 7.92 17.43
N ARG A 5 6.92 9.12 16.86
CA ARG A 5 7.90 9.59 15.87
C ARG A 5 9.33 9.59 16.41
N ASP A 6 9.53 10.18 17.58
CA ASP A 6 10.86 10.49 18.12
C ASP A 6 11.24 9.58 19.29
N THR A 7 10.25 8.99 19.96
CA THR A 7 10.45 8.10 21.11
C THR A 7 9.49 6.91 21.09
N HIS A 8 9.86 5.85 21.80
CA HIS A 8 9.07 4.65 21.99
C HIS A 8 9.02 4.31 23.48
N VAL A 9 7.83 4.02 23.98
CA VAL A 9 7.62 3.60 25.37
C VAL A 9 7.54 2.07 25.42
N ALA A 10 8.42 1.47 26.21
CA ALA A 10 8.50 0.05 26.43
C ALA A 10 8.01 -0.30 27.83
N ALA A 11 7.26 -1.40 27.96
CA ALA A 11 6.85 -1.95 29.24
C ALA A 11 7.14 -3.46 29.24
N VAL A 12 7.81 -3.94 30.28
CA VAL A 12 8.14 -5.36 30.47
C VAL A 12 7.22 -5.93 31.54
N LEU A 13 6.63 -7.09 31.23
CA LEU A 13 5.76 -7.81 32.15
C LEU A 13 6.39 -9.15 32.53
N SER A 14 6.15 -9.58 33.76
CA SER A 14 6.42 -10.94 34.19
C SER A 14 5.46 -11.93 33.51
N PRO A 15 5.74 -13.25 33.55
CA PRO A 15 4.80 -14.26 33.05
C PRO A 15 3.43 -14.22 33.71
N LEU A 16 3.33 -13.67 34.93
CA LEU A 16 2.08 -13.49 35.68
C LEU A 16 1.37 -12.16 35.35
N GLY A 17 1.96 -11.31 34.51
CA GLY A 17 1.39 -10.02 34.08
C GLY A 17 1.72 -8.85 35.01
N ALA A 18 2.59 -9.03 36.00
CA ALA A 18 3.10 -7.94 36.83
C ALA A 18 4.07 -7.07 36.02
N VAL A 19 4.01 -5.75 36.18
CA VAL A 19 4.92 -4.82 35.49
C VAL A 19 6.29 -4.86 36.16
N LEU A 20 7.32 -5.24 35.41
CA LEU A 20 8.72 -5.28 35.88
C LEU A 20 9.43 -3.94 35.66
N GLY A 21 9.06 -3.22 34.61
CA GLY A 21 9.62 -1.92 34.29
C GLY A 21 8.85 -1.23 33.18
N THR A 22 8.93 0.09 33.13
CA THR A 22 8.43 0.90 32.01
C THR A 22 9.39 2.05 31.78
N GLU A 23 9.88 2.19 30.55
CA GLU A 23 10.91 3.17 30.21
C GLU A 23 10.71 3.68 28.78
N GLU A 24 11.23 4.86 28.51
CA GLU A 24 11.15 5.54 27.22
C GLU A 24 12.52 5.55 26.55
N PHE A 25 12.54 5.21 25.26
CA PHE A 25 13.75 5.14 24.46
C PHE A 25 13.62 6.02 23.20
N PRO A 26 14.70 6.68 22.76
CA PRO A 26 14.67 7.43 21.51
C PRO A 26 14.47 6.48 20.32
N ALA A 27 13.77 6.94 19.28
CA ALA A 27 13.52 6.21 18.05
C ALA A 27 14.76 6.19 17.12
N THR A 28 15.90 5.76 17.67
CA THR A 28 17.21 5.71 17.00
C THR A 28 17.84 4.34 17.18
N ALA A 29 18.85 4.01 16.36
CA ALA A 29 19.60 2.77 16.51
C ALA A 29 20.19 2.63 17.92
N ALA A 30 20.77 3.71 18.48
CA ALA A 30 21.28 3.70 19.85
C ALA A 30 20.18 3.43 20.88
N GLY A 31 19.00 4.06 20.72
CA GLY A 31 17.84 3.81 21.57
C GLY A 31 17.35 2.37 21.51
N TYR A 32 17.41 1.73 20.34
CA TYR A 32 17.01 0.33 20.17
C TYR A 32 17.98 -0.64 20.85
N HIS A 33 19.29 -0.38 20.76
CA HIS A 33 20.29 -1.14 21.52
C HIS A 33 20.10 -0.96 23.03
N GLY A 34 19.92 0.29 23.48
CA GLY A 34 19.64 0.60 24.88
C GLY A 34 18.39 -0.10 25.41
N LEU A 35 17.31 -0.12 24.62
CA LEU A 35 16.08 -0.84 24.94
C LEU A 35 16.33 -2.33 25.18
N LEU A 36 17.08 -2.99 24.29
CA LEU A 36 17.37 -4.42 24.47
C LEU A 36 18.33 -4.71 25.64
N GLY A 37 19.28 -3.82 25.90
CA GLY A 37 20.12 -3.90 27.10
C GLY A 37 19.28 -3.85 28.37
N TRP A 38 18.44 -2.81 28.49
CA TRP A 38 17.51 -2.65 29.61
C TRP A 38 16.54 -3.83 29.77
N VAL A 39 15.98 -4.32 28.66
CA VAL A 39 15.13 -5.51 28.70
C VAL A 39 15.92 -6.73 29.19
N GLY A 40 17.17 -6.88 28.76
CA GLY A 40 18.07 -7.96 29.18
C GLY A 40 18.35 -7.95 30.68
N ASP A 41 18.50 -6.77 31.29
CA ASP A 41 18.69 -6.60 32.73
C ASP A 41 17.44 -7.07 33.53
N LEU A 42 16.25 -6.97 32.92
CA LEU A 42 14.99 -7.44 33.50
C LEU A 42 14.69 -8.93 33.19
N GLY A 43 15.49 -9.55 32.33
CA GLY A 43 15.42 -10.98 31.98
C GLY A 43 15.27 -11.26 30.48
N THR A 44 14.98 -12.52 30.13
CA THR A 44 14.87 -12.93 28.73
C THR A 44 13.47 -12.66 28.15
N VAL A 45 13.39 -11.76 27.18
CA VAL A 45 12.14 -11.49 26.43
C VAL A 45 12.14 -12.22 25.10
N ARG A 46 11.12 -13.07 24.88
CA ARG A 46 10.91 -13.77 23.60
C ARG A 46 9.79 -13.19 22.74
N ARG A 47 8.89 -12.40 23.33
CA ARG A 47 7.70 -11.89 22.65
C ARG A 47 7.48 -10.41 22.98
N ALA A 48 7.22 -9.61 21.96
CA ALA A 48 6.92 -8.19 22.09
C ALA A 48 5.57 -7.85 21.43
N GLY A 49 4.77 -7.02 22.10
CA GLY A 49 3.56 -6.44 21.53
C GLY A 49 3.82 -4.99 21.14
N MET A 50 3.48 -4.62 19.90
CA MET A 50 3.75 -3.30 19.36
C MET A 50 2.59 -2.77 18.52
N GLU A 51 2.20 -1.53 18.79
CA GLU A 51 1.33 -0.79 17.87
C GLU A 51 2.16 -0.21 16.70
N GLY A 52 1.55 -0.06 15.52
CA GLY A 52 2.22 0.65 14.42
C GLY A 52 3.45 -0.05 13.85
N THR A 53 3.48 -1.39 13.81
CA THR A 53 4.58 -2.18 13.22
C THR A 53 4.85 -1.89 11.74
N GLY A 54 3.91 -1.22 11.04
CA GLY A 54 4.08 -0.72 9.67
C GLY A 54 4.30 0.80 9.54
N SER A 55 4.43 1.54 10.66
CA SER A 55 4.61 3.00 10.70
C SER A 55 5.77 3.38 11.64
N PHE A 56 5.50 4.05 12.77
CA PHE A 56 6.54 4.50 13.71
C PHE A 56 7.30 3.34 14.34
N GLY A 57 6.62 2.23 14.63
CA GLY A 57 7.25 1.02 15.15
C GLY A 57 7.99 0.17 14.12
N ALA A 58 7.98 0.54 12.83
CA ALA A 58 8.51 -0.34 11.78
C ALA A 58 10.00 -0.65 11.92
N ALA A 59 10.81 0.35 12.27
CA ALA A 59 12.25 0.16 12.44
C ALA A 59 12.58 -0.66 13.70
N LEU A 60 11.94 -0.36 14.83
CA LEU A 60 12.10 -1.15 16.04
C LEU A 60 11.60 -2.59 15.86
N SER A 61 10.47 -2.81 15.16
CA SER A 61 9.96 -4.14 14.86
C SER A 61 10.99 -4.98 14.10
N ARG A 62 11.64 -4.40 13.07
CA ARG A 62 12.71 -5.09 12.32
C ARG A 62 13.90 -5.43 13.20
N TYR A 63 14.31 -4.47 14.01
CA TYR A 63 15.42 -4.67 14.93
C TYR A 63 15.13 -5.78 15.95
N LEU A 64 13.95 -5.78 16.57
CA LEU A 64 13.57 -6.85 17.51
C LEU A 64 13.51 -8.22 16.82
N LEU A 65 12.97 -8.30 15.60
CA LEU A 65 12.94 -9.54 14.83
C LEU A 65 14.35 -10.05 14.48
N SER A 66 15.29 -9.16 14.13
CA SER A 66 16.68 -9.57 13.83
C SER A 66 17.43 -10.06 15.07
N GLN A 67 16.97 -9.68 16.26
CA GLN A 67 17.48 -10.16 17.55
C GLN A 67 16.72 -11.40 18.07
N GLY A 68 15.86 -12.01 17.25
CA GLY A 68 15.13 -13.23 17.59
C GLY A 68 13.90 -13.04 18.48
N VAL A 69 13.45 -11.80 18.69
CA VAL A 69 12.22 -11.51 19.46
C VAL A 69 11.01 -11.61 18.54
N GLU A 70 10.02 -12.42 18.90
CA GLU A 70 8.76 -12.48 18.16
C GLU A 70 7.93 -11.20 18.38
N VAL A 71 7.66 -10.46 17.30
CA VAL A 71 6.86 -9.23 17.37
C VAL A 71 5.43 -9.49 16.92
N PHE A 72 4.47 -9.08 17.76
CA PHE A 72 3.04 -9.13 17.50
C PHE A 72 2.48 -7.74 17.31
N GLU A 73 1.71 -7.55 16.25
CA GLU A 73 0.96 -6.34 15.98
C GLU A 73 -0.25 -6.27 16.91
N VAL A 74 -0.27 -5.25 17.75
CA VAL A 74 -1.38 -4.94 18.64
C VAL A 74 -2.27 -3.93 17.93
N ASN A 75 -3.48 -4.36 17.57
CA ASN A 75 -4.49 -3.45 17.06
C ASN A 75 -4.95 -2.52 18.17
N ARG A 76 -5.28 -1.28 17.79
CA ARG A 76 -5.68 -0.20 18.71
C ARG A 76 -6.58 -0.69 19.85
N PRO A 77 -6.41 -0.16 21.09
CA PRO A 77 -7.16 -0.61 22.24
C PRO A 77 -8.66 -0.37 22.06
N ASP A 78 -9.47 -1.13 22.78
CA ASP A 78 -10.91 -0.92 22.86
C ASP A 78 -11.20 0.54 23.26
N ARG A 79 -11.93 1.27 22.41
CA ARG A 79 -12.29 2.67 22.65
C ARG A 79 -13.07 2.86 23.96
N THR A 80 -13.74 1.82 24.41
CA THR A 80 -14.50 1.79 25.66
C THR A 80 -13.57 1.79 26.88
N ASP A 81 -12.55 0.92 26.87
CA ASP A 81 -11.54 0.83 27.94
C ASP A 81 -10.71 2.12 28.02
N ARG A 82 -10.37 2.72 26.87
CA ARG A 82 -9.67 4.01 26.79
C ARG A 82 -10.44 5.18 27.41
N ARG A 83 -11.77 5.18 27.29
CA ARG A 83 -12.62 6.24 27.89
C ARG A 83 -12.69 6.14 29.41
N LEU A 84 -12.59 4.92 29.96
CA LEU A 84 -12.66 4.68 31.40
C LEU A 84 -11.34 4.96 32.12
N ARG A 85 -10.19 4.66 31.48
CA ARG A 85 -8.87 4.70 32.13
C ARG A 85 -8.00 5.90 31.75
N GLY A 86 -8.41 6.69 30.75
CA GLY A 86 -7.60 7.78 30.19
C GLY A 86 -6.57 7.29 29.17
N LYS A 87 -5.79 8.23 28.62
CA LYS A 87 -4.72 7.96 27.65
C LYS A 87 -3.36 8.29 28.29
N SER A 88 -2.47 7.30 28.38
CA SER A 88 -1.05 7.55 28.63
C SER A 88 -0.20 6.51 27.88
N ASP A 89 0.96 6.94 27.39
CA ASP A 89 1.85 6.10 26.58
C ASP A 89 2.41 4.90 27.39
N PRO A 90 2.73 5.02 28.70
CA PRO A 90 3.02 3.87 29.57
C PRO A 90 1.89 2.84 29.64
N LEU A 91 0.65 3.30 29.76
CA LEU A 91 -0.52 2.41 29.84
C LEU A 91 -0.74 1.69 28.51
N ASP A 92 -0.61 2.40 27.39
CA ASP A 92 -0.73 1.84 26.05
C ASP A 92 0.39 0.77 25.82
N ALA A 93 1.63 1.04 26.26
CA ALA A 93 2.73 0.08 26.20
C ALA A 93 2.48 -1.19 27.04
N GLN A 94 1.96 -1.04 28.27
CA GLN A 94 1.59 -2.17 29.14
C GLN A 94 0.41 -2.97 28.56
N ASN A 95 -0.60 -2.30 28.02
CA ASN A 95 -1.76 -2.94 27.40
C ASN A 95 -1.35 -3.77 26.18
N ALA A 96 -0.41 -3.27 25.38
CA ALA A 96 0.18 -4.02 24.28
C ALA A 96 0.89 -5.29 24.77
N ALA A 97 1.69 -5.20 25.83
CA ALA A 97 2.34 -6.37 26.42
C ALA A 97 1.33 -7.37 27.00
N ARG A 98 0.28 -6.90 27.70
CA ARG A 98 -0.80 -7.76 28.21
C ARG A 98 -1.59 -8.43 27.09
N ALA A 99 -1.79 -7.76 25.96
CA ALA A 99 -2.48 -8.33 24.80
C ALA A 99 -1.72 -9.52 24.21
N VAL A 100 -0.39 -9.45 24.17
CA VAL A 100 0.46 -10.58 23.75
C VAL A 100 0.48 -11.68 24.79
N LEU A 101 0.66 -11.33 26.07
CA LEU A 101 0.69 -12.32 27.17
C LEU A 101 -0.59 -13.14 27.25
N SER A 102 -1.75 -12.49 27.11
CA SER A 102 -3.08 -13.14 27.12
C SER A 102 -3.44 -13.87 25.82
N GLY A 103 -2.61 -13.80 24.77
CA GLY A 103 -2.91 -14.40 23.46
C GLY A 103 -4.05 -13.71 22.69
N ARG A 104 -4.43 -12.49 23.09
CA ARG A 104 -5.43 -11.66 22.42
C ARG A 104 -4.85 -11.05 21.13
N ALA A 105 -3.60 -10.62 21.18
CA ALA A 105 -2.84 -10.22 20.00
C ALA A 105 -2.20 -11.46 19.36
N ARG A 106 -2.68 -11.85 18.17
CA ARG A 106 -2.21 -13.05 17.44
C ARG A 106 -1.54 -12.73 16.11
N ALA A 107 -1.67 -11.50 15.62
CA ALA A 107 -1.10 -11.09 14.34
C ALA A 107 0.41 -10.86 14.50
N ARG A 108 1.24 -11.66 13.81
CA ARG A 108 2.68 -11.42 13.76
C ARG A 108 3.01 -10.20 12.90
N ALA A 109 3.98 -9.39 13.32
CA ALA A 109 4.48 -8.26 12.54
C ALA A 109 5.13 -8.73 11.24
N LYS A 110 5.01 -7.95 10.16
CA LYS A 110 5.71 -8.22 8.88
C LYS A 110 7.21 -8.11 9.11
N THR A 111 8.02 -8.99 8.49
CA THR A 111 9.48 -8.91 8.68
C THR A 111 10.01 -7.58 8.14
N GLY A 112 9.58 -7.16 6.95
CA GLY A 112 9.82 -5.80 6.46
C GLY A 112 11.27 -5.52 6.05
N ASP A 113 12.07 -6.56 5.86
CA ASP A 113 13.47 -6.53 5.44
C ASP A 113 13.70 -7.24 4.09
N GLY A 114 12.64 -7.84 3.53
CA GLY A 114 12.69 -8.65 2.32
C GLY A 114 12.26 -7.93 1.03
N PRO A 115 12.05 -8.68 -0.06
CA PRO A 115 11.66 -8.13 -1.35
C PRO A 115 10.33 -7.38 -1.31
N VAL A 116 9.40 -7.71 -0.41
CA VAL A 116 8.14 -6.97 -0.28
C VAL A 116 8.38 -5.57 0.27
N GLN A 117 9.33 -5.37 1.18
CA GLN A 117 9.70 -4.03 1.64
C GLN A 117 10.35 -3.21 0.52
N ILE A 118 11.24 -3.81 -0.28
CA ILE A 118 11.81 -3.16 -1.47
C ILE A 118 10.67 -2.70 -2.40
N ALA A 119 9.71 -3.59 -2.65
CA ALA A 119 8.56 -3.30 -3.50
C ALA A 119 7.68 -2.17 -2.93
N ARG A 120 7.52 -2.08 -1.60
CA ARG A 120 6.81 -0.97 -0.95
C ARG A 120 7.49 0.37 -1.20
N MET A 121 8.82 0.42 -1.11
CA MET A 121 9.58 1.66 -1.35
C MET A 121 9.43 2.12 -2.79
N TYR A 122 9.52 1.18 -3.75
CA TYR A 122 9.27 1.48 -5.16
C TYR A 122 7.82 1.90 -5.43
N LYS A 123 6.82 1.23 -4.84
CA LYS A 123 5.41 1.64 -4.97
C LYS A 123 5.15 3.02 -4.37
N LEU A 124 5.81 3.39 -3.27
CA LEU A 124 5.74 4.72 -2.68
C LEU A 124 6.27 5.78 -3.67
N ALA A 125 7.47 5.57 -4.21
CA ALA A 125 8.08 6.47 -5.20
C ALA A 125 7.19 6.61 -6.46
N LYS A 126 6.76 5.49 -7.05
CA LYS A 126 5.86 5.48 -8.21
C LYS A 126 4.56 6.22 -7.91
N GLY A 127 3.93 5.94 -6.77
CA GLY A 127 2.67 6.57 -6.37
C GLY A 127 2.79 8.09 -6.23
N SER A 128 3.92 8.57 -5.69
CA SER A 128 4.24 9.99 -5.62
C SER A 128 4.38 10.61 -7.02
N ALA A 129 5.20 10.00 -7.88
CA ALA A 129 5.45 10.49 -9.23
C ALA A 129 4.18 10.50 -10.10
N VAL A 130 3.33 9.47 -10.02
CA VAL A 130 2.04 9.42 -10.73
C VAL A 130 1.12 10.56 -10.31
N LYS A 131 1.03 10.85 -9.01
CA LYS A 131 0.21 11.96 -8.50
C LYS A 131 0.73 13.30 -8.98
N ALA A 132 2.03 13.54 -8.85
CA ALA A 132 2.67 14.77 -9.32
C ALA A 132 2.49 14.96 -10.83
N ARG A 133 2.63 13.90 -11.63
CA ARG A 133 2.43 13.96 -13.08
C ARG A 133 0.99 14.29 -13.43
N THR A 134 0.04 13.68 -12.73
CA THR A 134 -1.39 13.97 -12.92
C THR A 134 -1.70 15.42 -12.59
N GLN A 135 -1.12 15.95 -11.51
CA GLN A 135 -1.27 17.36 -11.15
C GLN A 135 -0.69 18.28 -12.23
N ALA A 136 0.52 17.99 -12.74
CA ALA A 136 1.14 18.78 -13.80
C ALA A 136 0.30 18.76 -15.09
N ILE A 137 -0.24 17.60 -15.50
CA ILE A 137 -1.16 17.50 -16.64
C ILE A 137 -2.41 18.36 -16.43
N ASN A 138 -2.98 18.35 -15.23
CA ASN A 138 -4.14 19.19 -14.91
C ASN A 138 -3.79 20.68 -14.93
N GLN A 139 -2.57 21.06 -14.54
CA GLN A 139 -2.08 22.43 -14.63
C GLN A 139 -1.91 22.88 -16.09
N VAL A 140 -1.35 22.04 -16.96
CA VAL A 140 -1.29 22.32 -18.41
C VAL A 140 -2.69 22.60 -18.95
N LYS A 141 -3.67 21.75 -18.63
CA LYS A 141 -5.06 21.96 -19.05
C LYS A 141 -5.65 23.26 -18.51
N ALA A 142 -5.35 23.62 -17.26
CA ALA A 142 -5.82 24.86 -16.66
C ALA A 142 -5.24 26.10 -17.36
N VAL A 143 -3.93 26.09 -17.66
CA VAL A 143 -3.25 27.18 -18.38
C VAL A 143 -3.84 27.35 -19.79
N LEU A 144 -4.10 26.25 -20.50
CA LEU A 144 -4.70 26.29 -21.84
C LEU A 144 -6.12 26.87 -21.87
N ILE A 145 -6.88 26.78 -20.77
CA ILE A 145 -8.23 27.36 -20.70
C ILE A 145 -8.17 28.89 -20.74
N THR A 146 -7.14 29.48 -20.11
CA THR A 146 -6.95 30.93 -20.00
C THR A 146 -5.95 31.50 -21.01
N ALA A 147 -5.37 30.66 -21.86
CA ALA A 147 -4.42 31.06 -22.89
C ALA A 147 -5.09 31.90 -24.00
N HIS A 148 -4.28 32.70 -24.72
CA HIS A 148 -4.73 33.44 -25.89
C HIS A 148 -5.42 32.51 -26.91
N PRO A 149 -6.52 32.91 -27.56
CA PRO A 149 -7.28 32.07 -28.48
C PRO A 149 -6.42 31.38 -29.54
N ASP A 150 -5.52 32.12 -30.21
CA ASP A 150 -4.65 31.58 -31.25
C ASP A 150 -3.76 30.43 -30.74
N LEU A 151 -3.14 30.60 -29.57
CA LEU A 151 -2.31 29.56 -28.95
C LEU A 151 -3.15 28.36 -28.54
N ARG A 152 -4.36 28.59 -28.03
CA ARG A 152 -5.28 27.52 -27.65
C ARG A 152 -5.74 26.72 -28.86
N GLU A 153 -6.06 27.39 -29.97
CA GLU A 153 -6.50 26.76 -31.21
C GLU A 153 -5.39 25.95 -31.87
N GLU A 154 -4.16 26.49 -31.90
CA GLU A 154 -2.96 25.79 -32.35
C GLU A 154 -2.77 24.46 -31.58
N LEU A 155 -2.83 24.52 -30.25
CA LEU A 155 -2.56 23.37 -29.39
C LEU A 155 -3.73 22.38 -29.29
N ALA A 156 -4.98 22.82 -29.52
CA ALA A 156 -6.17 21.97 -29.43
C ALA A 156 -6.21 20.88 -30.52
N GLN A 157 -5.48 21.06 -31.62
CA GLN A 157 -5.40 20.08 -32.72
C GLN A 157 -4.49 18.89 -32.39
N LEU A 158 -3.68 18.98 -31.32
CA LEU A 158 -2.69 17.98 -30.96
C LEU A 158 -3.27 16.94 -30.00
N ASN A 159 -2.84 15.69 -30.15
CA ASN A 159 -3.06 14.67 -29.12
C ASN A 159 -2.18 14.96 -27.89
N THR A 160 -2.45 14.34 -26.74
CA THR A 160 -1.70 14.64 -25.50
C THR A 160 -0.18 14.46 -25.62
N PRO A 161 0.35 13.37 -26.21
CA PRO A 161 1.79 13.26 -26.47
C PRO A 161 2.38 14.39 -27.30
N ASP A 162 1.74 14.74 -28.42
CA ASP A 162 2.25 15.77 -29.33
C ASP A 162 2.11 17.16 -28.73
N LEU A 163 1.02 17.43 -28.01
CA LEU A 163 0.81 18.65 -27.21
C LEU A 163 1.97 18.87 -26.24
N LEU A 164 2.31 17.86 -25.44
CA LEU A 164 3.38 17.95 -24.45
C LEU A 164 4.74 18.17 -25.12
N ARG A 165 5.00 17.48 -26.24
CA ARG A 165 6.23 17.66 -27.01
C ARG A 165 6.36 19.07 -27.61
N THR A 166 5.25 19.63 -28.11
CA THR A 166 5.21 21.02 -28.60
C THR A 166 5.45 22.00 -27.46
N CYS A 167 4.75 21.83 -26.32
CA CYS A 167 4.95 22.68 -25.15
C CYS A 167 6.40 22.64 -24.63
N ALA A 168 7.03 21.47 -24.58
CA ALA A 168 8.44 21.32 -24.17
C ALA A 168 9.43 22.03 -25.11
N ARG A 169 9.02 22.31 -26.36
CA ARG A 169 9.84 23.04 -27.35
C ARG A 169 9.57 24.53 -27.37
N PHE A 170 8.62 25.04 -26.59
CA PHE A 170 8.48 26.48 -26.47
C PHE A 170 9.79 27.02 -25.92
N ALA A 171 10.41 27.86 -26.74
CA ALA A 171 11.67 28.48 -26.42
C ALA A 171 11.50 29.34 -25.17
N ASP A 172 12.50 29.28 -24.31
CA ASP A 172 12.68 30.27 -23.25
C ASP A 172 13.31 31.50 -23.92
N ASP A 173 12.53 32.17 -24.79
CA ASP A 173 12.94 33.38 -25.53
C ASP A 173 13.26 34.55 -24.58
N SER A 174 13.11 34.36 -23.26
CA SER A 174 13.43 35.32 -22.21
C SER A 174 14.92 35.63 -22.05
N LYS A 175 15.81 34.86 -22.71
CA LYS A 175 17.27 35.00 -22.55
C LYS A 175 17.94 35.98 -23.50
N ASP A 176 17.27 36.40 -24.58
CA ASP A 176 17.88 37.20 -25.64
C ASP A 176 17.34 38.64 -25.73
N ASP A 177 16.33 39.02 -24.93
CA ASP A 177 15.74 40.37 -24.90
C ASP A 177 16.01 41.09 -23.57
N GLU A 178 17.25 41.55 -23.38
CA GLU A 178 17.57 42.56 -22.35
C GLU A 178 16.95 43.91 -22.75
N GLY A 179 15.62 44.06 -22.68
CA GLY A 179 14.97 45.35 -22.93
C GLY A 179 13.46 45.39 -23.14
N GLU A 180 12.79 44.29 -23.53
CA GLU A 180 11.33 44.28 -23.76
C GLU A 180 10.54 43.77 -22.54
N GLU A 181 9.37 44.37 -22.27
CA GLU A 181 8.46 43.91 -21.20
C GLU A 181 7.91 42.52 -21.50
N GLU A 182 8.05 41.58 -20.55
CA GLU A 182 7.54 40.21 -20.68
C GLU A 182 6.02 40.20 -20.93
N THR A 183 5.62 39.62 -22.07
CA THR A 183 4.21 39.50 -22.45
C THR A 183 3.54 38.31 -21.76
N VAL A 184 2.23 38.41 -21.54
CA VAL A 184 1.42 37.27 -21.02
C VAL A 184 1.56 36.02 -21.90
N LEU A 185 1.76 36.18 -23.22
CA LEU A 185 1.97 35.07 -24.14
C LEU A 185 3.31 34.36 -23.91
N GLN A 186 4.41 35.11 -23.71
CA GLN A 186 5.72 34.58 -23.35
C GLN A 186 5.65 33.82 -22.02
N ALA A 187 5.08 34.44 -20.98
CA ALA A 187 4.91 33.81 -19.67
C ALA A 187 4.06 32.53 -19.74
N THR A 188 3.02 32.50 -20.59
CA THR A 188 2.18 31.32 -20.83
C THR A 188 2.99 30.19 -21.49
N ARG A 189 3.76 30.50 -22.54
CA ARG A 189 4.63 29.53 -23.23
C ARG A 189 5.71 28.97 -22.31
N ALA A 190 6.39 29.83 -21.55
CA ALA A 190 7.37 29.41 -20.55
C ALA A 190 6.76 28.50 -19.47
N THR A 191 5.57 28.85 -18.96
CA THR A 191 4.83 28.03 -17.99
C THR A 191 4.48 26.65 -18.56
N LEU A 192 3.97 26.60 -19.80
CA LEU A 192 3.65 25.34 -20.48
C LEU A 192 4.90 24.48 -20.71
N CYS A 193 6.03 25.10 -21.06
CA CYS A 193 7.33 24.44 -21.22
C CYS A 193 7.82 23.79 -19.92
N LEU A 194 7.83 24.54 -18.81
CA LEU A 194 8.22 24.01 -17.50
C LEU A 194 7.34 22.84 -17.05
N LEU A 195 6.03 22.94 -17.26
CA LEU A 195 5.10 21.86 -16.92
C LEU A 195 5.29 20.63 -17.82
N ALA A 196 5.57 20.81 -19.10
CA ALA A 196 5.83 19.72 -20.04
C ALA A 196 7.10 18.94 -19.65
N HIS A 197 8.22 19.63 -19.41
CA HIS A 197 9.46 19.01 -18.92
C HIS A 197 9.25 18.26 -17.60
N ARG A 198 8.46 18.83 -16.68
CA ARG A 198 8.11 18.15 -15.43
C ARG A 198 7.34 16.85 -15.67
N ILE A 199 6.42 16.84 -16.64
CA ILE A 199 5.64 15.64 -17.01
C ILE A 199 6.54 14.56 -17.63
N GLU A 200 7.51 14.96 -18.46
CA GLU A 200 8.50 14.05 -19.07
C GLU A 200 9.37 13.40 -18.00
N GLN A 201 10.02 14.20 -17.15
CA GLN A 201 10.85 13.70 -16.04
C GLN A 201 10.08 12.74 -15.13
N LEU A 202 8.85 13.09 -14.77
CA LEU A 202 8.01 12.22 -13.94
C LEU A 202 7.59 10.94 -14.67
N THR A 203 7.42 10.98 -16.00
CA THR A 203 7.11 9.80 -16.80
C THR A 203 8.29 8.85 -16.85
N GLU A 204 9.50 9.36 -17.05
CA GLU A 204 10.73 8.56 -17.01
C GLU A 204 10.94 7.91 -15.64
N GLN A 205 10.74 8.67 -14.55
CA GLN A 205 10.81 8.12 -13.19
C GLN A 205 9.78 7.00 -12.97
N ILE A 206 8.55 7.16 -13.46
CA ILE A 206 7.51 6.13 -13.36
C ILE A 206 7.93 4.87 -14.12
N GLN A 207 8.41 5.02 -15.35
CA GLN A 207 8.86 3.91 -16.19
C GLN A 207 10.07 3.19 -15.58
N ASP A 208 11.03 3.92 -15.02
CA ASP A 208 12.19 3.32 -14.34
C ASP A 208 11.75 2.46 -13.16
N VAL A 209 10.88 2.99 -12.31
CA VAL A 209 10.35 2.26 -11.16
C VAL A 209 9.48 1.07 -11.60
N GLU A 210 8.73 1.19 -12.69
CA GLU A 210 7.98 0.07 -13.26
C GLU A 210 8.88 -1.08 -13.73
N ARG A 211 10.01 -0.77 -14.38
CA ARG A 211 11.01 -1.78 -14.74
C ARG A 211 11.61 -2.46 -13.51
N ARG A 212 11.97 -1.70 -12.47
CA ARG A 212 12.48 -2.26 -11.21
C ARG A 212 11.47 -3.17 -10.52
N LEU A 213 10.19 -2.79 -10.52
CA LEU A 213 9.10 -3.61 -9.99
C LEU A 213 8.87 -4.87 -10.83
N ALA A 214 9.02 -4.81 -12.15
CA ALA A 214 8.95 -5.97 -13.04
C ALA A 214 10.05 -6.98 -12.73
N LEU A 215 11.30 -6.55 -12.69
CA LEU A 215 12.45 -7.39 -12.34
C LEU A 215 12.30 -8.04 -10.96
N LEU A 216 11.78 -7.29 -9.98
CA LEU A 216 11.52 -7.82 -8.64
C LEU A 216 10.43 -8.90 -8.66
N ALA A 217 9.35 -8.70 -9.42
CA ALA A 217 8.29 -9.70 -9.56
C ALA A 217 8.79 -10.95 -10.30
N GLU A 218 9.54 -10.80 -11.38
CA GLU A 218 10.13 -11.91 -12.14
C GLU A 218 11.07 -12.76 -11.28
N ARG A 219 11.89 -12.10 -10.44
CA ARG A 219 12.85 -12.79 -9.58
C ARG A 219 12.19 -13.57 -8.44
N HIS A 220 11.15 -13.01 -7.82
CA HIS A 220 10.62 -13.54 -6.56
C HIS A 220 9.28 -14.26 -6.69
N VAL A 221 8.49 -13.96 -7.72
CA VAL A 221 7.17 -14.57 -7.95
C VAL A 221 6.84 -14.80 -9.42
N PRO A 222 7.73 -15.46 -10.19
CA PRO A 222 7.49 -15.72 -11.62
C PRO A 222 6.18 -16.50 -11.86
N GLN A 223 5.78 -17.36 -10.92
CA GLN A 223 4.54 -18.13 -11.00
C GLN A 223 3.28 -17.25 -11.00
N LEU A 224 3.32 -16.05 -10.41
CA LEU A 224 2.20 -15.11 -10.48
C LEU A 224 2.09 -14.48 -11.87
N LEU A 225 3.23 -14.21 -12.52
CA LEU A 225 3.27 -13.58 -13.85
C LEU A 225 2.82 -14.52 -14.98
N ALA A 226 2.90 -15.83 -14.76
CA ALA A 226 2.36 -16.83 -15.69
C ALA A 226 0.83 -16.83 -15.77
N VAL A 227 0.15 -16.21 -14.79
CA VAL A 227 -1.31 -16.23 -14.70
C VAL A 227 -1.93 -15.10 -15.50
N VAL A 228 -2.90 -15.43 -16.34
CA VAL A 228 -3.64 -14.45 -17.16
C VAL A 228 -4.22 -13.34 -16.28
N GLY A 229 -3.92 -12.10 -16.67
CA GLY A 229 -4.38 -10.89 -16.01
C GLY A 229 -3.53 -10.41 -14.82
N ILE A 230 -2.50 -11.17 -14.41
CA ILE A 230 -1.57 -10.73 -13.36
C ILE A 230 -0.30 -10.16 -14.00
N GLY A 231 -0.23 -8.83 -14.10
CA GLY A 231 1.01 -8.13 -14.45
C GLY A 231 1.86 -7.78 -13.23
N PRO A 232 3.12 -7.33 -13.41
CA PRO A 232 4.05 -7.08 -12.31
C PRO A 232 3.54 -6.11 -11.24
N ASP A 233 2.90 -5.01 -11.67
CA ASP A 233 2.33 -4.03 -10.74
C ASP A 233 1.26 -4.64 -9.82
N THR A 234 0.44 -5.54 -10.36
CA THR A 234 -0.63 -6.23 -9.64
C THR A 234 -0.06 -7.33 -8.75
N ALA A 235 0.90 -8.12 -9.25
CA ALA A 235 1.61 -9.13 -8.48
C ALA A 235 2.26 -8.50 -7.24
N VAL A 236 3.04 -7.43 -7.42
CA VAL A 236 3.67 -6.70 -6.32
C VAL A 236 2.65 -6.17 -5.32
N THR A 237 1.55 -5.56 -5.78
CA THR A 237 0.52 -5.06 -4.85
C THR A 237 -0.04 -6.19 -3.98
N LEU A 238 -0.32 -7.36 -4.55
CA LEU A 238 -0.84 -8.51 -3.80
C LEU A 238 0.19 -9.07 -2.80
N LEU A 239 1.47 -9.09 -3.17
CA LEU A 239 2.56 -9.46 -2.25
C LEU A 239 2.72 -8.47 -1.11
N ILE A 240 2.62 -7.17 -1.38
CA ILE A 240 2.61 -6.12 -0.35
C ILE A 240 1.48 -6.36 0.64
N THR A 241 0.29 -6.69 0.17
CA THR A 241 -0.83 -7.04 1.03
C THR A 241 -0.50 -8.26 1.89
N MET A 242 0.04 -9.33 1.28
CA MET A 242 0.42 -10.58 1.96
C MET A 242 1.54 -10.39 3.00
N GLY A 243 2.58 -9.62 2.69
CA GLY A 243 3.80 -9.46 3.50
C GLY A 243 4.92 -10.42 3.10
N ASP A 244 6.14 -10.13 3.58
CA ASP A 244 7.36 -10.95 3.33
C ASP A 244 7.29 -12.37 3.91
N ASN A 245 6.48 -12.53 4.97
CA ASN A 245 6.22 -13.80 5.64
C ASN A 245 4.76 -14.23 5.43
N PRO A 246 4.45 -14.85 4.27
CA PRO A 246 3.10 -15.27 3.90
C PRO A 246 2.54 -16.34 4.83
N GLU A 247 3.38 -17.07 5.57
CA GLU A 247 3.00 -18.09 6.53
C GLU A 247 2.13 -17.56 7.68
N ARG A 248 2.14 -16.24 7.93
CA ARG A 248 1.20 -15.56 8.82
C ARG A 248 -0.27 -15.79 8.44
N LEU A 249 -0.55 -16.01 7.14
CA LEU A 249 -1.90 -16.12 6.62
C LEU A 249 -2.35 -17.58 6.71
N GLY A 250 -3.06 -17.92 7.78
CA GLY A 250 -3.48 -19.30 8.04
C GLY A 250 -4.48 -19.90 7.05
N SER A 251 -5.12 -19.10 6.19
CA SER A 251 -6.06 -19.63 5.18
C SER A 251 -6.31 -18.71 4.00
N GLU A 252 -6.77 -19.30 2.90
CA GLU A 252 -7.27 -18.59 1.72
C GLU A 252 -8.43 -17.63 2.06
N ALA A 253 -9.24 -17.95 3.08
CA ALA A 253 -10.29 -17.08 3.58
C ALA A 253 -9.73 -15.82 4.26
N SER A 254 -8.68 -15.97 5.06
CA SER A 254 -7.98 -14.83 5.69
C SER A 254 -7.42 -13.87 4.66
N PHE A 255 -6.84 -14.38 3.57
CA PHE A 255 -6.31 -13.56 2.48
C PHE A 255 -7.40 -12.80 1.73
N ALA A 256 -8.55 -13.42 1.44
CA ALA A 256 -9.65 -12.69 0.83
C ALA A 256 -10.26 -11.64 1.74
N ALA A 257 -10.33 -11.89 3.05
CA ALA A 257 -10.76 -10.88 4.01
C ALA A 257 -9.80 -9.68 3.99
N LEU A 258 -8.49 -9.96 3.98
CA LEU A 258 -7.46 -8.94 3.87
C LEU A 258 -7.56 -8.15 2.55
N CYS A 259 -7.87 -8.79 1.42
CA CYS A 259 -8.09 -8.11 0.15
C CYS A 259 -9.48 -7.44 0.01
N GLY A 260 -10.35 -7.55 1.03
CA GLY A 260 -11.71 -7.01 1.00
C GLY A 260 -12.63 -7.70 -0.02
N VAL A 261 -12.32 -8.94 -0.40
CA VAL A 261 -13.12 -9.77 -1.33
C VAL A 261 -13.79 -10.95 -0.63
N SER A 262 -13.68 -11.06 0.70
CA SER A 262 -14.50 -11.97 1.47
C SER A 262 -15.96 -11.50 1.47
N PRO A 263 -16.93 -12.41 1.29
CA PRO A 263 -18.33 -12.05 1.38
C PRO A 263 -18.73 -11.86 2.85
N VAL A 264 -19.35 -10.72 3.18
CA VAL A 264 -19.85 -10.46 4.55
C VAL A 264 -21.34 -10.73 4.58
N GLU A 265 -21.79 -11.62 5.47
CA GLU A 265 -23.22 -11.89 5.67
C GLU A 265 -23.93 -10.65 6.21
N ARG A 266 -25.08 -10.35 5.62
CA ARG A 266 -26.04 -9.42 6.19
C ARG A 266 -27.43 -9.98 5.95
N SER A 267 -28.11 -10.32 7.03
CA SER A 267 -29.52 -10.68 7.02
C SER A 267 -30.34 -9.50 7.56
N SER A 268 -31.50 -9.24 6.93
CA SER A 268 -32.58 -8.47 7.56
C SER A 268 -33.86 -9.28 7.38
N GLY A 269 -34.32 -9.94 8.46
CA GLY A 269 -35.50 -10.80 8.43
C GLY A 269 -35.44 -11.84 7.30
N ALA A 270 -36.31 -11.68 6.29
CA ALA A 270 -36.54 -12.65 5.22
C ALA A 270 -35.51 -12.67 4.07
N ARG A 271 -34.58 -11.71 3.99
CA ARG A 271 -33.56 -11.67 2.91
C ARG A 271 -32.16 -11.85 3.47
N GLN A 272 -31.50 -12.93 3.05
CA GLN A 272 -30.06 -13.13 3.23
C GLN A 272 -29.34 -12.65 1.97
N TYR A 273 -28.48 -11.64 2.10
CA TYR A 273 -27.57 -11.26 1.02
C TYR A 273 -26.16 -11.02 1.56
N ARG A 274 -25.18 -11.11 0.66
CA ARG A 274 -23.78 -10.89 1.02
C ARG A 274 -23.31 -9.53 0.53
N ARG A 275 -22.79 -8.73 1.45
CA ARG A 275 -22.27 -7.37 1.24
C ARG A 275 -20.77 -7.40 0.94
N LEU A 276 -20.29 -6.35 0.27
CA LEU A 276 -18.87 -6.04 0.12
C LEU A 276 -18.19 -5.82 1.48
N ASN A 277 -17.07 -6.50 1.71
CA ASN A 277 -16.16 -6.19 2.80
C ASN A 277 -15.45 -4.84 2.53
N ARG A 278 -15.72 -3.84 3.36
CA ARG A 278 -15.10 -2.49 3.26
C ARG A 278 -13.82 -2.34 4.09
N GLY A 279 -13.47 -3.34 4.90
CA GLY A 279 -12.35 -3.29 5.84
C GLY A 279 -11.01 -3.81 5.30
N GLY A 280 -10.99 -4.39 4.10
CA GLY A 280 -9.75 -4.88 3.48
C GLY A 280 -8.92 -3.81 2.77
N ASP A 281 -7.74 -4.21 2.32
CA ASP A 281 -6.81 -3.41 1.52
C ASP A 281 -7.44 -3.04 0.16
N ARG A 282 -7.70 -1.73 -0.01
CA ARG A 282 -8.32 -1.19 -1.23
C ARG A 282 -7.43 -1.34 -2.46
N GLN A 283 -6.10 -1.30 -2.30
CA GLN A 283 -5.17 -1.48 -3.41
C GLN A 283 -5.18 -2.93 -3.88
N ALA A 284 -5.16 -3.90 -2.95
CA ALA A 284 -5.32 -5.32 -3.26
C ALA A 284 -6.65 -5.58 -3.96
N ASN A 285 -7.73 -4.98 -3.45
CA ASN A 285 -9.06 -5.10 -4.02
C ASN A 285 -9.13 -4.58 -5.47
N ALA A 286 -8.47 -3.45 -5.74
CA ALA A 286 -8.35 -2.86 -7.07
C ALA A 286 -7.47 -3.72 -8.00
N ALA A 287 -6.38 -4.29 -7.49
CA ALA A 287 -5.52 -5.21 -8.23
C ALA A 287 -6.31 -6.45 -8.67
N LEU A 288 -7.05 -7.10 -7.76
CA LEU A 288 -7.95 -8.22 -8.11
C LEU A 288 -9.02 -7.82 -9.11
N HIS A 289 -9.53 -6.59 -9.05
CA HIS A 289 -10.48 -6.10 -10.04
C HIS A 289 -9.85 -6.00 -11.43
N ARG A 290 -8.63 -5.46 -11.55
CA ARG A 290 -7.90 -5.36 -12.83
C ARG A 290 -7.59 -6.73 -13.43
N ILE A 291 -7.23 -7.71 -12.60
CA ILE A 291 -7.07 -9.11 -13.03
C ILE A 291 -8.36 -9.60 -13.68
N VAL A 292 -9.49 -9.47 -12.98
CA VAL A 292 -10.80 -9.94 -13.47
C VAL A 292 -11.22 -9.22 -14.75
N GLN A 293 -11.01 -7.90 -14.85
CA GLN A 293 -11.34 -7.15 -16.07
C GLN A 293 -10.50 -7.61 -17.27
N THR A 294 -9.22 -7.91 -17.05
CA THR A 294 -8.35 -8.44 -18.09
C THR A 294 -8.80 -9.83 -18.52
N ARG A 295 -9.12 -10.71 -17.57
CA ARG A 295 -9.64 -12.05 -17.85
C ARG A 295 -10.97 -12.05 -18.58
N LEU A 296 -11.90 -11.17 -18.22
CA LEU A 296 -13.16 -11.03 -18.96
C LEU A 296 -12.96 -10.61 -20.42
N ARG A 297 -11.83 -9.99 -20.76
CA ARG A 297 -11.49 -9.63 -22.14
C ARG A 297 -10.83 -10.77 -22.92
N CYS A 298 -10.02 -11.61 -22.29
CA CYS A 298 -9.15 -12.55 -23.02
C CYS A 298 -8.96 -13.95 -22.40
N ASP A 299 -9.63 -14.30 -21.30
CA ASP A 299 -9.58 -15.64 -20.69
C ASP A 299 -10.92 -16.38 -20.90
N PRO A 300 -10.98 -17.38 -21.81
CA PRO A 300 -12.20 -18.13 -22.09
C PRO A 300 -12.85 -18.74 -20.84
N ARG A 301 -12.05 -19.29 -19.91
CA ARG A 301 -12.55 -19.88 -18.65
C ARG A 301 -13.35 -18.87 -17.82
N THR A 302 -12.87 -17.63 -17.76
CA THR A 302 -13.55 -16.54 -17.02
C THR A 302 -14.78 -16.04 -17.77
N GLN A 303 -14.73 -16.00 -19.10
CA GLN A 303 -15.88 -15.63 -19.96
C GLN A 303 -17.02 -16.66 -19.83
N ASP A 304 -16.71 -17.95 -19.95
CA ASP A 304 -17.68 -19.04 -19.77
C ASP A 304 -18.34 -19.00 -18.38
N TYR A 305 -17.54 -18.76 -17.34
CA TYR A 305 -18.07 -18.57 -15.99
C TYR A 305 -19.02 -17.37 -15.95
N TYR A 306 -18.63 -16.24 -16.56
CA TYR A 306 -19.45 -15.03 -16.58
C TYR A 306 -20.79 -15.27 -17.28
N GLU A 307 -20.77 -15.90 -18.45
CA GLU A 307 -21.98 -16.23 -19.21
C GLU A 307 -22.89 -17.18 -18.45
N ARG A 308 -22.34 -18.26 -17.88
CA ARG A 308 -23.10 -19.23 -17.08
C ARG A 308 -23.80 -18.54 -15.90
N ARG A 309 -23.08 -17.72 -15.11
CA ARG A 309 -23.69 -17.03 -13.97
C ARG A 309 -24.71 -15.96 -14.40
N THR A 310 -24.54 -15.38 -15.58
CA THR A 310 -25.53 -14.45 -16.16
C THR A 310 -26.82 -15.18 -16.50
N LYS A 311 -26.73 -16.39 -17.09
CA LYS A 311 -27.90 -17.26 -17.37
C LYS A 311 -28.64 -17.69 -16.09
N GLU A 312 -27.92 -17.83 -14.97
CA GLU A 312 -28.51 -18.07 -13.64
C GLU A 312 -29.15 -16.82 -12.99
N GLY A 313 -29.21 -15.68 -13.70
CA GLY A 313 -29.85 -14.46 -13.22
C GLY A 313 -28.99 -13.58 -12.31
N LYS A 314 -27.68 -13.84 -12.17
CA LYS A 314 -26.80 -12.98 -11.37
C LYS A 314 -26.47 -11.67 -12.07
N THR A 315 -26.41 -10.60 -11.29
CA THR A 315 -25.95 -9.31 -11.79
C THR A 315 -24.45 -9.32 -12.07
N ARG A 316 -23.99 -8.50 -13.03
CA ARG A 316 -22.56 -8.31 -13.32
C ARG A 316 -21.72 -8.04 -12.07
N ARG A 317 -22.25 -7.26 -11.11
CA ARG A 317 -21.56 -6.93 -9.85
C ARG A 317 -21.35 -8.16 -8.97
N GLU A 318 -22.32 -9.06 -8.89
CA GLU A 318 -22.21 -10.29 -8.12
C GLU A 318 -21.22 -11.26 -8.76
N ILE A 319 -21.27 -11.40 -10.08
CA ILE A 319 -20.35 -12.25 -10.83
C ILE A 319 -18.90 -11.78 -10.64
N VAL A 320 -18.64 -10.48 -10.79
CA VAL A 320 -17.30 -9.89 -10.58
C VAL A 320 -16.82 -10.11 -9.14
N ARG A 321 -17.70 -10.05 -8.13
CA ARG A 321 -17.32 -10.38 -6.73
C ARG A 321 -16.88 -11.84 -6.60
N CYS A 322 -17.61 -12.78 -7.20
CA CYS A 322 -17.21 -14.18 -7.23
C CYS A 322 -15.86 -14.37 -7.93
N LEU A 323 -15.67 -13.77 -9.10
CA LEU A 323 -14.41 -13.83 -9.85
C LEU A 323 -13.22 -13.26 -9.07
N LYS A 324 -13.41 -12.15 -8.35
CA LYS A 324 -12.37 -11.58 -7.48
C LYS A 324 -12.01 -12.50 -6.31
N ARG A 325 -13.00 -13.21 -5.75
CA ARG A 325 -12.75 -14.24 -4.72
C ARG A 325 -11.95 -15.41 -5.27
N TYR A 326 -12.25 -15.87 -6.49
CA TYR A 326 -11.48 -16.91 -7.16
C TYR A 326 -10.05 -16.45 -7.51
N ALA A 327 -9.88 -15.22 -7.99
CA ALA A 327 -8.55 -14.66 -8.24
C ALA A 327 -7.72 -14.57 -6.94
N ALA A 328 -8.34 -14.17 -5.82
CA ALA A 328 -7.66 -14.18 -4.52
C ALA A 328 -7.27 -15.59 -4.06
N ARG A 329 -8.13 -16.59 -4.34
CA ARG A 329 -7.83 -18.01 -4.07
C ARG A 329 -6.59 -18.47 -4.82
N GLU A 330 -6.59 -18.27 -6.12
CA GLU A 330 -5.51 -18.68 -7.02
C GLU A 330 -4.18 -18.03 -6.61
N VAL A 331 -4.18 -16.73 -6.34
CA VAL A 331 -3.00 -16.01 -5.84
C VAL A 331 -2.51 -16.60 -4.52
N PHE A 332 -3.41 -16.90 -3.57
CA PHE A 332 -3.02 -17.48 -2.29
C PHE A 332 -2.28 -18.80 -2.45
N HIS A 333 -2.78 -19.71 -3.29
CA HIS A 333 -2.16 -21.02 -3.51
C HIS A 333 -0.86 -20.94 -4.31
N LEU A 334 -0.69 -19.94 -5.18
CA LEU A 334 0.57 -19.74 -5.92
C LEU A 334 1.70 -19.17 -5.06
N VAL A 335 1.36 -18.36 -4.05
CA VAL A 335 2.36 -17.80 -3.12
C VAL A 335 2.58 -18.72 -1.91
N ARG A 336 1.56 -19.47 -1.50
CA ARG A 336 1.65 -20.54 -0.50
C ARG A 336 1.30 -21.88 -1.16
N PRO A 337 2.26 -22.53 -1.86
CA PRO A 337 2.02 -23.90 -2.29
C PRO A 337 1.68 -24.72 -1.06
N THR A 338 0.51 -25.36 -1.08
CA THR A 338 0.10 -26.31 -0.06
C THR A 338 1.17 -27.40 -0.06
N GLN A 339 1.87 -27.60 1.06
CA GLN A 339 2.73 -28.77 1.21
C GLN A 339 1.85 -29.99 0.92
N ALA A 340 2.18 -30.70 -0.15
CA ALA A 340 1.47 -31.88 -0.61
C ALA A 340 1.63 -33.02 0.38
#